data_AF-A0A7C2VX07-F1
#
_entry.id   AF-A0A7C2VX07-F1
#
_cell.length_a   1.000
_cell.length_b   1.000
_cell.length_c   1.000
_cell.angle_alpha   90.00
_cell.angle_beta   90.00
_cell.angle_gamma   90.00
#
_symmetry.space_group_name_H-M   'P 1'
#
loop_
_entity.id
_entity.type
_entity.pdbx_description
1 polymer ?
#
loop_
_entity_poly.entity_id
_entity_poly.type
_entity_poly.pdbx_seq_one_letter_code
_entity_poly.pdbx_strand_id
1 'polypeptide(L)'
;TGVSGYIGNFVTTVESGGWKREIEHGATIIAIGADEYRPSEYLYGESDQVLTYLELEEKIAKSDETLEGVENLVMIQCVGCRNEDRNYCSRVCCSHAVKNALKMKETHPETDIYILYRDMRTYGFKEEYYREASERDIKFIRYEPENMPKVEAVEEGGRKVLRVAVTDPILGQELAIDADLLALAAAVVPSSESHKVANLYKVPLGPDGFFKEAHVKLRPVDFATDGVFLCGIAHYPKHIEEAVNQAYGAAGRVLTLLSHDIVTVSGAVCEVEEKRCMGCGACAEACTYGAIELQGKGKRQKAVVNPVLCKGCGLCNAVCPTEAISLKHYNNQEIISEIDAAVSKIL
;
A
#
# COMPACT_ATOMS: atom_id res chain seq x y z
N THR A 1 -8.04 -3.80 -17.56
CA THR A 1 -9.51 -3.92 -17.59
C THR A 1 -9.98 -5.36 -17.47
N GLY A 2 -9.13 -6.35 -17.73
CA GLY A 2 -9.37 -7.77 -17.39
C GLY A 2 -8.06 -8.45 -17.06
N VAL A 3 -8.11 -9.46 -16.20
CA VAL A 3 -6.99 -10.35 -15.87
C VAL A 3 -7.55 -11.75 -15.75
N SER A 4 -6.92 -12.70 -16.42
CA SER A 4 -7.23 -14.13 -16.33
C SER A 4 -5.95 -14.95 -16.40
N GLY A 5 -6.06 -16.23 -16.03
CA GLY A 5 -4.95 -17.16 -16.06
C GLY A 5 -4.32 -17.38 -14.69
N TYR A 6 -3.11 -17.91 -14.69
CA TYR A 6 -2.42 -18.40 -13.50
C TYR A 6 -0.91 -18.27 -13.68
N ILE A 7 -0.15 -18.58 -12.62
CA ILE A 7 1.32 -18.56 -12.62
C ILE A 7 1.91 -19.20 -13.89
N GLY A 8 2.71 -18.43 -14.64
CA GLY A 8 3.32 -18.85 -15.91
C GLY A 8 2.44 -18.67 -17.16
N ASN A 9 1.14 -18.42 -17.01
CA ASN A 9 0.19 -18.29 -18.13
C ASN A 9 -0.94 -17.30 -17.79
N PHE A 10 -0.59 -16.01 -17.66
CA PHE A 10 -1.56 -14.94 -17.48
C PHE A 10 -1.86 -14.24 -18.80
N VAL A 11 -3.08 -13.72 -18.91
CA VAL A 11 -3.50 -12.78 -19.96
C VAL A 11 -4.07 -11.54 -19.28
N THR A 12 -3.44 -10.39 -19.51
CA THR A 12 -3.92 -9.10 -19.01
C THR A 12 -4.42 -8.25 -20.17
N THR A 13 -5.66 -7.81 -20.06
CA THR A 13 -6.24 -6.85 -21.00
C THR A 13 -5.97 -5.43 -20.51
N VAL A 14 -5.20 -4.68 -21.28
CA VAL A 14 -4.85 -3.28 -21.03
C VAL A 14 -5.64 -2.39 -21.97
N GLU A 15 -6.13 -1.27 -21.43
CA GLU A 15 -6.83 -0.24 -22.20
C GLU A 15 -6.21 1.12 -21.88
N SER A 16 -5.86 1.87 -22.92
CA SER A 16 -5.29 3.22 -22.79
C SER A 16 -5.58 4.00 -24.08
N GLY A 17 -5.92 5.28 -23.99
CA GLY A 17 -6.11 6.14 -25.16
C GLY A 17 -7.06 5.59 -26.24
N GLY A 18 -8.09 4.81 -25.85
CA GLY A 18 -9.07 4.22 -26.76
C GLY A 18 -8.65 2.92 -27.45
N TRP A 19 -7.42 2.41 -27.24
CA TRP A 19 -7.03 1.08 -27.70
C TRP A 19 -7.10 0.06 -26.57
N LYS A 20 -7.40 -1.19 -26.95
CA LYS A 20 -7.48 -2.35 -26.05
C LYS A 20 -6.56 -3.44 -26.59
N ARG A 21 -5.69 -3.99 -25.74
CA ARG A 21 -4.75 -5.06 -26.10
C ARG A 21 -4.69 -6.11 -25.02
N GLU A 22 -4.57 -7.36 -25.44
CA GLU A 22 -4.25 -8.48 -24.56
C GLU A 22 -2.74 -8.72 -24.55
N ILE A 23 -2.20 -8.89 -23.35
CA ILE A 23 -0.78 -9.15 -23.10
C ILE A 23 -0.68 -10.48 -22.38
N GLU A 24 -0.03 -11.44 -23.02
CA GLU A 24 0.34 -12.71 -22.42
C GLU A 24 1.64 -12.53 -21.61
N HIS A 25 1.67 -13.01 -20.37
CA HIS A 25 2.85 -12.93 -19.51
C HIS A 25 2.86 -14.06 -18.47
N GLY A 26 4.04 -14.42 -17.97
CA GLY A 26 4.18 -15.47 -16.96
C GLY A 26 4.08 -14.98 -15.51
N ALA A 27 4.24 -13.68 -15.28
CA ALA A 27 4.27 -13.08 -13.95
C ALA A 27 3.88 -11.60 -14.00
N THR A 28 3.31 -11.10 -12.90
CA THR A 28 2.96 -9.69 -12.73
C THR A 28 3.65 -9.07 -11.53
N ILE A 29 4.15 -7.85 -11.66
CA ILE A 29 4.57 -7.02 -10.53
C ILE A 29 3.59 -5.84 -10.40
N ILE A 30 2.98 -5.68 -9.23
CA ILE A 30 2.11 -4.56 -8.89
C ILE A 30 2.97 -3.41 -8.35
N ALA A 31 2.97 -2.31 -9.08
CA ALA A 31 3.77 -1.12 -8.79
C ALA A 31 2.98 0.18 -9.02
N ILE A 32 1.68 0.18 -8.67
CA ILE A 32 0.74 1.27 -8.98
C ILE A 32 0.92 2.54 -8.12
N GLY A 33 1.92 2.55 -7.24
CA GLY A 33 2.20 3.68 -6.37
C GLY A 33 1.14 3.89 -5.28
N ALA A 34 1.02 5.15 -4.87
CA ALA A 34 0.18 5.65 -3.78
C ALA A 34 -0.21 7.09 -4.13
N ASP A 35 -1.25 7.61 -3.49
CA ASP A 35 -1.73 8.97 -3.69
C ASP A 35 -1.36 9.87 -2.50
N GLU A 36 -1.38 11.18 -2.71
CA GLU A 36 -1.26 12.17 -1.64
C GLU A 36 -2.65 12.45 -1.04
N TYR A 37 -2.75 12.41 0.29
CA TYR A 37 -3.94 12.88 1.00
C TYR A 37 -4.18 14.36 0.70
N ARG A 38 -5.43 14.74 0.42
CA ARG A 38 -5.84 16.14 0.33
C ARG A 38 -6.44 16.57 1.67
N PRO A 39 -5.74 17.39 2.48
CA PRO A 39 -6.22 17.79 3.79
C PRO A 39 -7.54 18.54 3.73
N SER A 40 -8.37 18.38 4.74
CA SER A 40 -9.52 19.28 5.01
C SER A 40 -9.25 20.20 6.20
N GLU A 41 -8.16 19.92 6.93
CA GLU A 41 -7.68 20.69 8.06
C GLU A 41 -6.73 21.82 7.64
N TYR A 42 -6.46 22.74 8.57
CA TYR A 42 -5.46 23.81 8.43
C TYR A 42 -5.68 24.76 7.24
N LEU A 43 -6.94 25.01 6.88
CA LEU A 43 -7.33 25.94 5.81
C LEU A 43 -6.80 25.55 4.41
N TYR A 44 -6.43 24.28 4.23
CA TYR A 44 -6.03 23.78 2.92
C TYR A 44 -7.19 23.87 1.92
N GLY A 45 -6.93 24.47 0.77
CA GLY A 45 -7.96 24.75 -0.26
C GLY A 45 -8.83 25.98 0.04
N GLU A 46 -8.70 26.59 1.21
CA GLU A 46 -9.40 27.84 1.59
C GLU A 46 -8.48 29.06 1.52
N SER A 47 -7.18 28.88 1.72
CA SER A 47 -6.16 29.93 1.61
C SER A 47 -5.03 29.50 0.66
N ASP A 48 -4.65 30.41 -0.25
CA ASP A 48 -3.53 30.23 -1.18
C ASP A 48 -2.15 30.17 -0.48
N GLN A 49 -2.10 30.55 0.80
CA GLN A 49 -0.89 30.47 1.64
C GLN A 49 -0.65 29.07 2.22
N VAL A 50 -1.58 28.12 2.00
CA VAL A 50 -1.48 26.75 2.51
C VAL A 50 -1.17 25.79 1.37
N LEU A 51 -0.05 25.08 1.47
CA LEU A 51 0.44 24.14 0.46
C LEU A 51 0.67 22.76 1.09
N THR A 52 0.56 21.70 0.30
CA THR A 52 1.18 20.41 0.67
C THR A 52 2.70 20.46 0.48
N TYR A 53 3.41 19.50 1.05
CA TYR A 53 4.85 19.37 0.77
C TYR A 53 5.16 19.11 -0.70
N LEU A 54 4.32 18.39 -1.43
CA LEU A 54 4.54 18.20 -2.88
C LEU A 54 4.39 19.51 -3.65
N GLU A 55 3.41 20.33 -3.29
CA GLU A 55 3.18 21.65 -3.90
C GLU A 55 4.32 22.63 -3.57
N LEU A 56 4.78 22.65 -2.31
CA LEU A 56 5.96 23.42 -1.91
C LEU A 56 7.22 22.95 -2.67
N GLU A 57 7.43 21.64 -2.79
CA GLU A 57 8.56 21.09 -3.55
C GLU A 57 8.54 21.51 -5.01
N GLU A 58 7.36 21.50 -5.64
CA GLU A 58 7.21 21.94 -7.02
C GLU A 58 7.56 23.42 -7.18
N LYS A 59 7.15 24.27 -6.24
CA LYS A 59 7.50 25.70 -6.21
C LYS A 59 9.00 25.93 -6.01
N ILE A 60 9.62 25.24 -5.05
CA ILE A 60 11.06 25.29 -4.81
C ILE A 60 11.84 24.85 -6.06
N ALA A 61 11.42 23.74 -6.67
CA ALA A 61 12.08 23.18 -7.86
C ALA A 61 11.98 24.10 -9.08
N LYS A 62 10.90 24.87 -9.20
CA LYS A 62 10.68 25.84 -10.28
C LYS A 62 11.21 27.24 -9.97
N SER A 63 11.75 27.47 -8.76
CA SER A 63 12.13 28.81 -8.29
C SER A 63 10.99 29.81 -8.45
N ASP A 64 9.79 29.41 -8.01
CA ASP A 64 8.56 30.20 -8.12
C ASP A 64 8.68 31.53 -7.36
N GLU A 65 8.36 32.64 -8.04
CA GLU A 65 8.46 34.01 -7.49
C GLU A 65 7.59 34.22 -6.25
N THR A 66 6.55 33.40 -6.03
CA THR A 66 5.72 33.46 -4.81
C THR A 66 6.46 33.08 -3.53
N LEU A 67 7.67 32.50 -3.63
CA LEU A 67 8.53 32.21 -2.49
C LEU A 67 9.39 33.42 -2.08
N GLU A 68 9.50 34.44 -2.94
CA GLU A 68 10.25 35.65 -2.65
C GLU A 68 9.53 36.49 -1.59
N GLY A 69 10.29 36.98 -0.60
CA GLY A 69 9.74 37.79 0.48
C GLY A 69 8.90 37.02 1.52
N VAL A 70 8.91 35.69 1.48
CA VAL A 70 8.40 34.84 2.58
C VAL A 70 9.33 35.01 3.78
N GLU A 71 8.83 35.68 4.83
CA GLU A 71 9.58 35.90 6.07
C GLU A 71 9.44 34.67 6.96
N ASN A 72 8.22 34.14 7.11
CA ASN A 72 7.94 32.99 7.98
C ASN A 72 7.32 31.80 7.22
N LEU A 73 8.04 30.68 7.19
CA LEU A 73 7.55 29.38 6.71
C LEU A 73 7.28 28.45 7.91
N VAL A 74 6.02 28.07 8.11
CA VAL A 74 5.65 27.06 9.11
C VAL A 74 5.33 25.74 8.40
N MET A 75 5.86 24.64 8.91
CA MET A 75 5.71 23.31 8.33
C MET A 75 5.10 22.36 9.38
N ILE A 76 3.89 21.85 9.14
CA ILE A 76 3.18 20.97 10.08
C ILE A 76 3.37 19.51 9.68
N GLN A 77 3.91 18.69 10.58
CA GLN A 77 4.07 17.25 10.37
C GLN A 77 2.79 16.46 10.62
N CYS A 78 2.79 15.20 10.16
CA CYS A 78 1.77 14.20 10.47
C CYS A 78 0.33 14.61 10.08
N VAL A 79 0.15 15.44 9.04
CA VAL A 79 -1.17 15.87 8.58
C VAL A 79 -1.87 14.68 7.91
N GLY A 80 -3.05 14.30 8.42
CA GLY A 80 -3.79 13.14 7.96
C GLY A 80 -3.18 11.76 8.29
N CYS A 81 -2.19 11.64 9.19
CA CYS A 81 -1.68 10.31 9.61
C CYS A 81 -1.28 10.28 11.09
N ARG A 82 -1.03 9.07 11.62
CA ARG A 82 -0.81 8.82 13.06
C ARG A 82 -1.97 9.29 13.94
N ASN A 83 -3.20 9.12 13.43
CA ASN A 83 -4.46 9.41 14.10
C ASN A 83 -5.33 8.13 14.13
N GLU A 84 -6.55 8.23 14.66
CA GLU A 84 -7.46 7.08 14.81
C GLU A 84 -7.86 6.46 13.45
N ASP A 85 -8.08 7.29 12.43
CA ASP A 85 -8.49 6.84 11.10
C ASP A 85 -7.34 6.21 10.29
N ARG A 86 -6.12 6.74 10.47
CA ARG A 86 -4.91 6.34 9.75
C ARG A 86 -3.77 6.17 10.75
N ASN A 87 -3.79 5.06 11.46
CA ASN A 87 -2.83 4.75 12.52
C ASN A 87 -1.51 4.17 11.97
N TYR A 88 -0.92 4.85 10.99
CA TYR A 88 0.41 4.58 10.47
C TYR A 88 1.18 5.88 10.24
N CYS A 89 2.49 5.75 10.08
CA CYS A 89 3.36 6.87 9.72
C CYS A 89 3.63 6.84 8.21
N SER A 90 3.46 7.98 7.54
CA SER A 90 3.77 8.13 6.10
C SER A 90 5.27 8.02 5.79
N ARG A 91 6.14 7.91 6.81
CA ARG A 91 7.58 7.58 6.76
C ARG A 91 8.49 8.59 6.04
N VAL A 92 8.01 9.28 5.02
CA VAL A 92 8.78 10.18 4.16
C VAL A 92 8.72 11.65 4.59
N CYS A 93 7.64 12.04 5.27
CA CYS A 93 7.33 13.43 5.63
C CYS A 93 8.45 14.15 6.39
N CYS A 94 8.99 13.57 7.47
CA CYS A 94 10.05 14.21 8.25
C CYS A 94 11.31 14.49 7.41
N SER A 95 11.71 13.55 6.55
CA SER A 95 12.86 13.75 5.66
C SER A 95 12.59 14.79 4.59
N HIS A 96 11.36 14.82 4.04
CA HIS A 96 10.97 15.84 3.05
C HIS A 96 10.97 17.23 3.67
N ALA A 97 10.49 17.38 4.91
CA ALA A 97 10.51 18.65 5.59
C ALA A 97 11.93 19.21 5.76
N VAL A 98 12.85 18.38 6.25
CA VAL A 98 14.26 18.75 6.42
C VAL A 98 14.88 19.11 5.07
N LYS A 99 14.65 18.30 4.03
CA LYS A 99 15.12 18.56 2.66
C LYS A 99 14.62 19.92 2.14
N ASN A 100 13.32 20.18 2.27
CA ASN A 100 12.69 21.40 1.75
C ASN A 100 13.12 22.62 2.55
N ALA A 101 13.23 22.50 3.87
CA ALA A 101 13.70 23.58 4.74
C ALA A 101 15.17 23.94 4.46
N LEU A 102 16.06 22.95 4.33
CA LEU A 102 17.45 23.18 3.92
C LEU A 102 17.51 23.86 2.55
N LYS A 103 16.72 23.38 1.58
CA LYS A 103 16.70 23.95 0.24
C LYS A 103 16.16 25.39 0.23
N MET A 104 15.14 25.66 1.03
CA MET A 104 14.60 27.01 1.22
C MET A 104 15.65 27.93 1.85
N LYS A 105 16.39 27.48 2.88
CA LYS A 105 17.50 28.25 3.47
C LYS A 105 18.67 28.49 2.51
N GLU A 106 18.90 27.62 1.54
CA GLU A 106 19.93 27.85 0.50
C GLU A 106 19.55 29.01 -0.43
N THR A 107 18.27 29.13 -0.80
CA THR A 107 17.81 30.14 -1.76
C THR A 107 17.30 31.43 -1.09
N HIS A 108 16.73 31.31 0.11
CA HIS A 108 16.19 32.39 0.92
C HIS A 108 16.75 32.29 2.36
N PRO A 109 18.02 32.70 2.58
CA PRO A 109 18.70 32.51 3.87
C PRO A 109 18.02 33.20 5.05
N GLU A 110 17.34 34.31 4.79
CA GLU A 110 16.67 35.16 5.79
C GLU A 110 15.30 34.60 6.23
N THR A 111 14.70 33.66 5.49
CA THR A 111 13.39 33.10 5.85
C THR A 111 13.47 32.32 7.15
N ASP A 112 12.65 32.65 8.13
CA ASP A 112 12.48 31.89 9.36
C ASP A 112 11.63 30.65 9.10
N ILE A 113 12.15 29.47 9.45
CA ILE A 113 11.50 28.18 9.19
C ILE A 113 11.22 27.48 10.50
N TYR A 114 9.96 27.10 10.69
CA TYR A 114 9.48 26.38 11.87
C TYR A 114 8.89 25.03 11.44
N ILE A 115 9.43 23.94 11.97
CA ILE A 115 8.91 22.59 11.74
C ILE A 115 8.20 22.14 13.01
N LEU A 116 6.87 22.04 12.94
CA LEU A 116 6.02 21.55 14.03
C LEU A 116 5.88 20.03 13.92
N TYR A 117 6.35 19.29 14.91
CA TYR A 117 6.47 17.83 14.82
C TYR A 117 6.07 17.09 16.11
N ARG A 118 5.77 15.80 16.01
CA ARG A 118 5.64 14.91 17.20
C ARG A 118 6.98 14.22 17.51
N ASP A 119 7.45 13.45 16.54
CA ASP A 119 8.75 12.79 16.55
C ASP A 119 9.44 13.02 15.20
N MET A 120 10.70 13.44 15.22
CA MET A 120 11.51 13.49 14.00
C MET A 120 11.98 12.09 13.64
N ARG A 121 11.59 11.61 12.46
CA ARG A 121 11.91 10.26 11.95
C ARG A 121 12.90 10.30 10.79
N THR A 122 14.03 10.97 11.00
CA THR A 122 15.18 11.07 10.07
C THR A 122 16.18 9.93 10.29
N TYR A 123 15.71 8.68 10.23
CA TYR A 123 16.53 7.52 10.59
C TYR A 123 17.69 7.25 9.62
N GLY A 124 18.72 6.57 10.12
CA GLY A 124 19.94 6.23 9.37
C GLY A 124 20.80 7.47 9.10
N PHE A 125 21.36 7.56 7.91
CA PHE A 125 22.21 8.69 7.50
C PHE A 125 21.45 10.02 7.39
N LYS A 126 20.11 10.00 7.43
CA LYS A 126 19.30 11.22 7.33
C LYS A 126 19.36 12.09 8.58
N GLU A 127 19.86 11.55 9.68
CA GLU A 127 20.07 12.29 10.92
C GLU A 127 21.11 13.40 10.75
N GLU A 128 22.06 13.22 9.83
CA GLU A 128 23.05 14.25 9.50
C GLU A 128 22.37 15.50 8.93
N TYR A 129 21.41 15.34 8.02
CA TYR A 129 20.63 16.47 7.49
C TYR A 129 19.74 17.13 8.54
N TYR A 130 19.22 16.36 9.50
CA TYR A 130 18.47 16.94 10.61
C TYR A 130 19.36 17.83 11.49
N ARG A 131 20.58 17.37 11.78
CA ARG A 131 21.59 18.17 12.49
C ARG A 131 21.97 19.42 11.71
N GLU A 132 22.26 19.27 10.42
CA GLU A 132 22.57 20.39 9.53
C GLU A 132 21.45 21.43 9.52
N ALA A 133 20.18 20.98 9.45
CA ALA A 133 19.05 21.88 9.49
C ALA A 133 18.97 22.67 10.80
N SER A 134 19.21 21.99 11.93
CA SER A 134 19.28 22.64 13.25
C SER A 134 20.41 23.69 13.33
N GLU A 135 21.58 23.39 12.74
CA GLU A 135 22.72 24.31 12.68
C GLU A 135 22.47 25.52 11.76
N ARG A 136 21.53 25.41 10.82
CA ARG A 136 21.09 26.51 9.92
C ARG A 136 19.88 27.28 10.46
N ASP A 137 19.69 27.28 11.77
CA ASP A 137 18.65 28.05 12.46
C ASP A 137 17.22 27.73 11.97
N ILE A 138 16.98 26.46 11.61
CA ILE A 138 15.63 25.93 11.41
C ILE A 138 15.09 25.49 12.78
N LYS A 139 13.93 26.00 13.16
CA LYS A 139 13.34 25.82 14.48
C LYS A 139 12.47 24.56 14.49
N PHE A 140 12.71 23.66 15.42
CA PHE A 140 11.94 22.44 15.58
C PHE A 140 11.11 22.52 16.86
N ILE A 141 9.78 22.61 16.71
CA ILE A 141 8.87 22.74 17.84
C ILE A 141 8.05 21.45 17.96
N ARG A 142 8.22 20.78 19.09
CA ARG A 142 7.50 19.54 19.35
C ARG A 142 6.08 19.86 19.83
N TYR A 143 5.08 19.15 19.32
CA TYR A 143 3.71 19.16 19.82
C TYR A 143 3.25 17.75 20.21
N GLU A 144 2.26 17.68 21.10
CA GLU A 144 1.65 16.43 21.54
C GLU A 144 0.33 16.16 20.80
N PRO A 145 -0.07 14.88 20.61
CA PRO A 145 -1.28 14.52 19.86
C PRO A 145 -2.56 15.16 20.42
N GLU A 146 -2.63 15.31 21.74
CA GLU A 146 -3.79 15.88 22.44
C GLU A 146 -3.87 17.40 22.27
N ASN A 147 -2.78 18.03 21.82
CA ASN A 147 -2.66 19.46 21.62
C ASN A 147 -2.03 19.75 20.25
N MET A 148 -2.76 19.38 19.21
CA MET A 148 -2.35 19.66 17.83
C MET A 148 -2.27 21.17 17.57
N PRO A 149 -1.38 21.62 16.67
CA PRO A 149 -1.34 23.01 16.24
C PRO A 149 -2.72 23.45 15.74
N LYS A 150 -3.04 24.73 15.92
CA LYS A 150 -4.25 25.36 15.40
C LYS A 150 -3.86 26.46 14.44
N VAL A 151 -4.62 26.64 13.37
CA VAL A 151 -4.34 27.63 12.34
C VAL A 151 -5.57 28.49 12.17
N GLU A 152 -5.38 29.80 12.25
CA GLU A 152 -6.40 30.80 12.00
C GLU A 152 -5.90 31.85 11.01
N ALA A 153 -6.78 32.32 10.13
CA ALA A 153 -6.48 33.44 9.25
C ALA A 153 -6.67 34.75 10.01
N VAL A 154 -5.64 35.58 10.06
CA VAL A 154 -5.63 36.87 10.77
C VAL A 154 -5.25 37.97 9.79
N GLU A 155 -5.85 39.14 9.98
CA GLU A 155 -5.46 40.36 9.27
C GLU A 155 -4.76 41.28 10.26
N GLU A 156 -3.45 41.47 10.10
CA GLU A 156 -2.64 42.30 10.98
C GLU A 156 -1.82 43.28 10.14
N GLY A 157 -1.90 44.58 10.46
CA GLY A 157 -1.22 45.63 9.70
C GLY A 157 -1.64 45.75 8.22
N GLY A 158 -2.80 45.20 7.84
CA GLY A 158 -3.27 45.16 6.44
C GLY A 158 -2.69 44.02 5.60
N ARG A 159 -1.95 43.09 6.22
CA ARG A 159 -1.41 41.88 5.59
C ARG A 159 -2.17 40.66 6.13
N LYS A 160 -2.54 39.74 5.23
CA LYS A 160 -3.16 38.47 5.61
C LYS A 160 -2.07 37.48 5.99
N VAL A 161 -2.12 37.00 7.23
CA VAL A 161 -1.18 36.01 7.77
C VAL A 161 -1.94 34.83 8.35
N LEU A 162 -1.28 33.67 8.39
CA LEU A 162 -1.82 32.48 9.04
C LEU A 162 -1.19 32.34 10.42
N ARG A 163 -1.93 32.65 11.47
CA ARG A 163 -1.44 32.48 12.85
C ARG A 163 -1.54 31.02 13.25
N VAL A 164 -0.39 30.44 13.54
CA VAL A 164 -0.24 29.05 13.99
C VAL A 164 0.00 29.03 15.49
N ALA A 165 -0.97 28.54 16.24
CA ALA A 165 -0.88 28.36 17.68
C ALA A 165 -0.38 26.94 17.99
N VAL A 166 0.69 26.83 18.79
CA VAL A 166 1.27 25.55 19.22
C VAL A 166 1.84 25.67 20.63
N THR A 167 1.61 24.68 21.48
CA THR A 167 2.21 24.68 22.83
C THR A 167 3.64 24.17 22.78
N ASP A 168 4.58 24.98 23.26
CA ASP A 168 5.96 24.57 23.42
C ASP A 168 6.13 23.76 24.73
N PRO A 169 6.61 22.52 24.66
CA PRO A 169 6.70 21.65 25.83
C PRO A 169 7.85 22.03 26.78
N ILE A 170 8.82 22.84 26.33
CA ILE A 170 9.95 23.28 27.16
C ILE A 170 9.56 24.50 27.99
N LEU A 171 8.90 25.47 27.36
CA LEU A 171 8.41 26.69 28.00
C LEU A 171 7.09 26.48 28.76
N GLY A 172 6.30 25.47 28.37
CA GLY A 172 4.95 25.25 28.91
C GLY A 172 3.97 26.37 28.53
N GLN A 173 4.23 27.07 27.42
CA GLN A 173 3.46 28.21 26.95
C GLN A 173 2.96 27.96 25.52
N GLU A 174 1.82 28.57 25.19
CA GLU A 174 1.33 28.60 23.81
C GLU A 174 2.11 29.68 23.03
N LEU A 175 2.75 29.25 21.95
CA LEU A 175 3.38 30.10 20.97
C LEU A 175 2.36 30.43 19.88
N ALA A 176 2.34 31.69 19.44
CA ALA A 176 1.62 32.13 18.25
C ALA A 176 2.65 32.56 17.21
N ILE A 177 2.71 31.85 16.09
CA ILE A 177 3.67 32.08 15.00
C ILE A 177 2.89 32.52 13.77
N ASP A 178 3.17 33.71 13.26
CA ASP A 178 2.52 34.22 12.05
C ASP A 178 3.25 33.69 10.82
N ALA A 179 2.58 32.85 10.04
CA ALA A 179 3.12 32.25 8.83
C ALA A 179 2.69 33.04 7.59
N ASP A 180 3.66 33.39 6.75
CA ASP A 180 3.40 33.85 5.38
C ASP A 180 3.05 32.68 4.47
N LEU A 181 3.68 31.53 4.73
CA LEU A 181 3.47 30.28 4.03
C LEU A 181 3.35 29.12 5.02
N LEU A 182 2.32 28.31 4.86
CA LEU A 182 2.08 27.10 5.66
C LEU A 182 2.21 25.86 4.78
N ALA A 183 3.12 24.96 5.14
CA ALA A 183 3.35 23.72 4.42
C ALA A 183 2.88 22.51 5.24
N LEU A 184 2.02 21.68 4.65
CA LEU A 184 1.41 20.53 5.30
C LEU A 184 2.08 19.23 4.83
N ALA A 185 2.56 18.44 5.80
CA ALA A 185 3.07 17.10 5.55
C ALA A 185 1.92 16.10 5.34
N ALA A 186 1.23 16.23 4.21
CA ALA A 186 0.09 15.40 3.86
C ALA A 186 0.45 13.90 3.83
N ALA A 187 -0.46 13.08 4.30
CA ALA A 187 -0.26 11.65 4.39
C ALA A 187 -0.13 10.98 3.01
N VAL A 188 0.66 9.91 2.95
CA VAL A 188 0.65 8.99 1.81
C VAL A 188 -0.51 8.02 2.02
N VAL A 189 -1.44 7.97 1.08
CA VAL A 189 -2.62 7.09 1.13
C VAL A 189 -2.56 6.05 0.00
N PRO A 190 -3.20 4.88 0.15
CA PRO A 190 -3.27 3.91 -0.94
C PRO A 190 -3.82 4.56 -2.22
N SER A 191 -3.33 4.11 -3.38
CA SER A 191 -3.86 4.60 -4.65
C SER A 191 -5.37 4.34 -4.72
N SER A 192 -6.12 5.30 -5.27
CA SER A 192 -7.54 5.16 -5.60
C SER A 192 -7.86 3.90 -6.42
N GLU A 193 -6.90 3.39 -7.20
CA GLU A 193 -7.05 2.18 -8.00
C GLU A 193 -6.73 0.87 -7.24
N SER A 194 -6.29 0.94 -5.98
CA SER A 194 -5.80 -0.23 -5.21
C SER A 194 -6.84 -1.35 -5.10
N HIS A 195 -8.08 -1.03 -4.75
CA HIS A 195 -9.18 -2.02 -4.65
C HIS A 195 -9.49 -2.70 -5.99
N LYS A 196 -9.48 -1.92 -7.07
CA LYS A 196 -9.74 -2.44 -8.42
C LYS A 196 -8.63 -3.39 -8.86
N VAL A 197 -7.37 -3.01 -8.67
CA VAL A 197 -6.20 -3.85 -9.00
C VAL A 197 -6.16 -5.10 -8.12
N ALA A 198 -6.46 -4.97 -6.82
CA ALA A 198 -6.58 -6.10 -5.89
C ALA A 198 -7.64 -7.11 -6.36
N ASN A 199 -8.79 -6.63 -6.81
CA ASN A 199 -9.88 -7.48 -7.31
C ASN A 199 -9.57 -8.15 -8.65
N LEU A 200 -8.80 -7.48 -9.52
CA LEU A 200 -8.36 -8.03 -10.81
C LEU A 200 -7.35 -9.16 -10.61
N TYR A 201 -6.34 -8.96 -9.76
CA TYR A 201 -5.27 -9.94 -9.52
C TYR A 201 -5.55 -10.90 -8.35
N LYS A 202 -6.70 -10.74 -7.67
CA LYS A 202 -7.10 -11.55 -6.51
C LYS A 202 -6.01 -11.55 -5.42
N VAL A 203 -5.48 -10.36 -5.12
CA VAL A 203 -4.44 -10.17 -4.09
C VAL A 203 -5.00 -9.39 -2.90
N PRO A 204 -4.54 -9.68 -1.67
CA PRO A 204 -5.09 -9.06 -0.47
C PRO A 204 -4.59 -7.62 -0.28
N LEU A 205 -5.46 -6.80 0.32
CA LEU A 205 -5.09 -5.52 0.94
C LEU A 205 -4.97 -5.70 2.46
N GLY A 206 -4.11 -4.89 3.08
CA GLY A 206 -4.00 -4.77 4.52
C GLY A 206 -5.10 -3.89 5.12
N PRO A 207 -5.14 -3.77 6.47
CA PRO A 207 -6.12 -2.92 7.16
C PRO A 207 -6.03 -1.45 6.75
N ASP A 208 -4.82 -0.97 6.41
CA ASP A 208 -4.57 0.41 5.98
C ASP A 208 -4.86 0.65 4.49
N GLY A 209 -5.38 -0.35 3.77
CA GLY A 209 -5.73 -0.27 2.34
C GLY A 209 -4.56 -0.44 1.36
N PHE A 210 -3.31 -0.53 1.82
CA PHE A 210 -2.17 -0.90 1.00
C PHE A 210 -2.14 -2.40 0.68
N PHE A 211 -1.38 -2.81 -0.33
CA PHE A 211 -1.23 -4.24 -0.66
C PHE A 211 -0.53 -5.02 0.45
N LYS A 212 -1.03 -6.23 0.74
CA LYS A 212 -0.47 -7.10 1.79
C LYS A 212 0.44 -8.16 1.18
N GLU A 213 1.70 -8.16 1.57
CA GLU A 213 2.67 -9.18 1.19
C GLU A 213 2.35 -10.55 1.81
N ALA A 214 2.96 -11.60 1.26
CA ALA A 214 2.78 -12.97 1.74
C ALA A 214 3.33 -13.15 3.16
N HIS A 215 4.51 -12.58 3.44
CA HIS A 215 5.10 -12.62 4.77
C HIS A 215 6.15 -11.51 4.93
N VAL A 216 5.99 -10.67 5.97
CA VAL A 216 6.83 -9.50 6.31
C VAL A 216 8.35 -9.67 6.16
N LYS A 217 8.89 -10.85 6.51
CA LYS A 217 10.34 -11.16 6.44
C LYS A 217 10.75 -12.11 5.33
N LEU A 218 10.06 -13.25 5.20
CA LEU A 218 10.46 -14.33 4.30
C LEU A 218 10.08 -14.07 2.84
N ARG A 219 8.98 -13.34 2.60
CA ARG A 219 8.43 -13.09 1.27
C ARG A 219 7.85 -11.67 1.18
N PRO A 220 8.68 -10.62 1.34
CA PRO A 220 8.22 -9.23 1.47
C PRO A 220 7.80 -8.58 0.15
N VAL A 221 8.05 -9.24 -0.99
CA VAL A 221 7.74 -8.76 -2.34
C VAL A 221 6.80 -9.71 -3.09
N ASP A 222 6.38 -10.79 -2.45
CA ASP A 222 5.46 -11.77 -3.02
C ASP A 222 4.06 -11.52 -2.48
N PHE A 223 3.04 -11.85 -3.25
CA PHE A 223 1.72 -12.11 -2.71
C PHE A 223 1.55 -13.57 -2.30
N ALA A 224 0.50 -13.85 -1.52
CA ALA A 224 0.04 -15.22 -1.30
C ALA A 224 -0.45 -15.87 -2.61
N THR A 225 -0.89 -15.06 -3.57
CA THR A 225 -1.23 -15.47 -4.93
C THR A 225 0.04 -15.65 -5.75
N ASP A 226 0.32 -16.89 -6.15
CA ASP A 226 1.51 -17.25 -6.92
C ASP A 226 1.56 -16.53 -8.28
N GLY A 227 2.75 -16.10 -8.70
CA GLY A 227 2.98 -15.42 -9.97
C GLY A 227 2.65 -13.91 -9.95
N VAL A 228 2.13 -13.40 -8.83
CA VAL A 228 1.91 -11.96 -8.61
C VAL A 228 2.85 -11.46 -7.50
N PHE A 229 3.51 -10.35 -7.76
CA PHE A 229 4.53 -9.74 -6.92
C PHE A 229 4.21 -8.26 -6.68
N LEU A 230 4.92 -7.65 -5.75
CA LEU A 230 4.65 -6.31 -5.24
C LEU A 230 5.95 -5.53 -5.08
N CYS A 231 5.96 -4.26 -5.50
CA CYS A 231 7.04 -3.35 -5.16
C CYS A 231 6.60 -1.89 -5.04
N GLY A 232 7.45 -1.10 -4.39
CA GLY A 232 7.28 0.34 -4.28
C GLY A 232 6.24 0.73 -3.24
N ILE A 233 5.73 1.95 -3.36
CA ILE A 233 4.88 2.55 -2.33
C ILE A 233 3.45 1.99 -2.30
N ALA A 234 3.05 1.23 -3.33
CA ALA A 234 1.82 0.43 -3.32
C ALA A 234 1.76 -0.57 -2.16
N HIS A 235 2.92 -0.99 -1.65
CA HIS A 235 3.04 -1.88 -0.50
C HIS A 235 2.84 -1.17 0.84
N TYR A 236 3.44 0.01 1.01
CA TYR A 236 3.33 0.89 2.18
C TYR A 236 4.21 2.14 1.96
N PRO A 237 4.02 3.24 2.72
CA PRO A 237 4.84 4.44 2.61
C PRO A 237 6.34 4.16 2.84
N LYS A 238 7.19 4.47 1.86
CA LYS A 238 8.64 4.17 1.89
C LYS A 238 9.44 5.16 1.06
N HIS A 239 10.74 5.29 1.32
CA HIS A 239 11.61 6.15 0.53
C HIS A 239 11.92 5.54 -0.84
N ILE A 240 12.39 6.39 -1.76
CA ILE A 240 12.75 5.99 -3.13
C ILE A 240 13.77 4.85 -3.16
N GLU A 241 14.81 4.89 -2.32
CA GLU A 241 15.83 3.84 -2.23
C GLU A 241 15.22 2.49 -1.84
N GLU A 242 14.28 2.50 -0.89
CA GLU A 242 13.57 1.30 -0.47
C GLU A 242 12.66 0.78 -1.60
N ALA A 243 11.99 1.68 -2.31
CA ALA A 243 11.15 1.31 -3.46
C ALA A 243 11.97 0.69 -4.60
N VAL A 244 13.13 1.26 -4.92
CA VAL A 244 14.06 0.75 -5.94
C VAL A 244 14.61 -0.62 -5.53
N ASN A 245 15.08 -0.77 -4.28
CA ASN A 245 15.57 -2.05 -3.77
C ASN A 245 14.46 -3.12 -3.77
N GLN A 246 13.23 -2.73 -3.43
CA GLN A 246 12.09 -3.63 -3.49
C GLN A 246 11.77 -4.05 -4.93
N ALA A 247 11.90 -3.14 -5.91
CA ALA A 247 11.73 -3.45 -7.32
C ALA A 247 12.78 -4.46 -7.81
N TYR A 248 14.05 -4.30 -7.42
CA TYR A 248 15.09 -5.31 -7.68
C TYR A 248 14.77 -6.66 -7.03
N GLY A 249 14.28 -6.65 -5.79
CA GLY A 249 13.83 -7.86 -5.11
C GLY A 249 12.70 -8.57 -5.85
N ALA A 250 11.66 -7.82 -6.24
CA ALA A 250 10.53 -8.35 -7.00
C ALA A 250 10.96 -8.91 -8.37
N ALA A 251 11.82 -8.19 -9.10
CA ALA A 251 12.39 -8.65 -10.37
C ALA A 251 13.20 -9.95 -10.18
N GLY A 252 14.03 -10.02 -9.13
CA GLY A 252 14.77 -11.25 -8.79
C GLY A 252 13.85 -12.43 -8.53
N ARG A 253 12.74 -12.23 -7.81
CA ARG A 253 11.73 -13.27 -7.55
C ARG A 253 11.01 -13.70 -8.84
N VAL A 254 10.64 -12.75 -9.70
CA VAL A 254 10.05 -13.05 -11.01
C VAL A 254 11.01 -13.87 -11.86
N LEU A 255 12.30 -13.55 -11.88
CA LEU A 255 13.29 -14.31 -12.65
C LEU A 255 13.41 -15.76 -12.18
N THR A 256 13.26 -16.05 -10.87
CA THR A 256 13.27 -17.45 -10.40
C THR A 256 12.12 -18.28 -10.98
N LEU A 257 11.01 -17.62 -11.31
CA LEU A 257 9.87 -18.25 -11.98
C LEU A 257 10.12 -18.37 -13.48
N LEU A 258 10.47 -17.26 -14.14
CA LEU A 258 10.59 -17.21 -15.59
C LEU A 258 11.85 -17.89 -16.15
N SER A 259 12.84 -18.23 -15.29
CA SER A 259 14.03 -18.96 -15.69
C SER A 259 13.79 -20.47 -15.87
N HIS A 260 12.59 -20.96 -15.61
CA HIS A 260 12.22 -22.37 -15.71
C HIS A 260 11.05 -22.52 -16.69
N ASP A 261 11.10 -23.58 -17.52
CA ASP A 261 10.01 -23.91 -18.45
C ASP A 261 8.80 -24.54 -17.75
N ILE A 262 8.98 -24.98 -16.50
CA ILE A 262 7.97 -25.68 -15.70
C ILE A 262 7.85 -25.07 -14.30
N VAL A 263 6.63 -25.08 -13.77
CA VAL A 263 6.31 -24.57 -12.43
C VAL A 263 5.79 -25.70 -11.57
N THR A 264 6.37 -25.88 -10.39
CA THR A 264 5.86 -26.81 -9.38
C THR A 264 4.78 -26.14 -8.55
N VAL A 265 3.59 -26.72 -8.53
CA VAL A 265 2.47 -26.29 -7.68
C VAL A 265 2.21 -27.30 -6.56
N SER A 266 1.43 -26.89 -5.56
CA SER A 266 1.03 -27.78 -4.46
C SER A 266 0.38 -29.06 -4.98
N GLY A 267 0.74 -30.21 -4.40
CA GLY A 267 0.08 -31.49 -4.67
C GLY A 267 -1.28 -31.66 -3.97
N ALA A 268 -1.58 -30.80 -2.99
CA ALA A 268 -2.86 -30.78 -2.27
C ALA A 268 -3.95 -30.10 -3.13
N VAL A 269 -4.29 -30.75 -4.24
CA VAL A 269 -5.34 -30.32 -5.17
C VAL A 269 -6.53 -31.25 -5.12
N CYS A 270 -7.68 -30.75 -5.53
CA CYS A 270 -8.87 -31.59 -5.66
C CYS A 270 -8.80 -32.43 -6.93
N GLU A 271 -9.28 -33.67 -6.86
CA GLU A 271 -9.36 -34.62 -7.96
C GLU A 271 -10.76 -35.19 -8.05
N VAL A 272 -11.24 -35.40 -9.28
CA VAL A 272 -12.59 -35.90 -9.55
C VAL A 272 -12.52 -37.35 -10.02
N GLU A 273 -13.24 -38.24 -9.32
CA GLU A 273 -13.53 -39.59 -9.79
C GLU A 273 -14.69 -39.54 -10.79
N GLU A 274 -14.34 -39.56 -12.09
CA GLU A 274 -15.30 -39.40 -13.18
C GLU A 274 -16.47 -40.41 -13.12
N LYS A 275 -16.22 -41.63 -12.64
CA LYS A 275 -17.25 -42.67 -12.54
C LYS A 275 -18.35 -42.32 -11.55
N ARG A 276 -18.02 -41.62 -10.46
CA ARG A 276 -18.97 -41.17 -9.43
C ARG A 276 -19.56 -39.80 -9.74
N CYS A 277 -18.88 -38.99 -10.53
CA CYS A 277 -19.31 -37.64 -10.85
C CYS A 277 -20.63 -37.65 -11.66
N MET A 278 -21.69 -37.08 -11.10
CA MET A 278 -22.99 -36.96 -11.78
C MET A 278 -23.13 -35.68 -12.64
N GLY A 279 -22.09 -34.84 -12.72
CA GLY A 279 -22.10 -33.64 -13.56
C GLY A 279 -23.01 -32.52 -13.09
N CYS A 280 -23.34 -32.44 -11.79
CA CYS A 280 -24.31 -31.46 -11.27
C CYS A 280 -23.81 -30.01 -11.23
N GLY A 281 -22.50 -29.77 -11.27
CA GLY A 281 -21.91 -28.42 -11.30
C GLY A 281 -21.73 -27.73 -9.94
N ALA A 282 -22.26 -28.28 -8.83
CA ALA A 282 -22.14 -27.65 -7.50
C ALA A 282 -20.69 -27.35 -7.08
N CYS A 283 -19.74 -28.22 -7.44
CA CYS A 283 -18.32 -28.00 -7.18
C CYS A 283 -17.73 -26.81 -7.99
N ALA A 284 -18.19 -26.61 -9.23
CA ALA A 284 -17.74 -25.51 -10.07
C ALA A 284 -18.24 -24.16 -9.53
N GLU A 285 -19.50 -24.10 -9.11
CA GLU A 285 -20.10 -22.92 -8.49
C GLU A 285 -19.43 -22.55 -7.15
N ALA A 286 -19.08 -23.57 -6.34
CA ALA A 286 -18.40 -23.35 -5.06
C ALA A 286 -16.94 -22.90 -5.21
N CYS A 287 -16.30 -23.05 -6.37
CA CYS A 287 -14.89 -22.76 -6.54
C CYS A 287 -14.63 -21.25 -6.72
N THR A 288 -14.13 -20.59 -5.67
CA THR A 288 -13.77 -19.16 -5.69
C THR A 288 -12.57 -18.82 -6.58
N TYR A 289 -11.83 -19.83 -7.05
CA TYR A 289 -10.65 -19.69 -7.90
C TYR A 289 -10.91 -20.02 -9.37
N GLY A 290 -12.14 -20.44 -9.73
CA GLY A 290 -12.46 -20.88 -11.09
C GLY A 290 -11.67 -22.10 -11.54
N ALA A 291 -11.21 -22.94 -10.61
CA ALA A 291 -10.37 -24.09 -10.90
C ALA A 291 -11.13 -25.29 -11.46
N ILE A 292 -12.47 -25.26 -11.53
CA ILE A 292 -13.30 -26.41 -11.86
C ILE A 292 -14.24 -26.05 -13.01
N GLU A 293 -14.21 -26.87 -14.06
CA GLU A 293 -15.06 -26.73 -15.24
C GLU A 293 -15.86 -28.01 -15.50
N LEU A 294 -17.02 -27.88 -16.13
CA LEU A 294 -17.81 -29.03 -16.59
C LEU A 294 -17.47 -29.33 -18.06
N GLN A 295 -16.77 -30.44 -18.30
CA GLN A 295 -16.44 -30.91 -19.64
C GLN A 295 -17.37 -32.04 -20.10
N GLY A 296 -17.77 -32.03 -21.36
CA GLY A 296 -18.67 -33.03 -21.96
C GLY A 296 -19.96 -32.41 -22.54
N LYS A 297 -20.89 -33.26 -23.01
CA LYS A 297 -22.17 -32.83 -23.61
C LYS A 297 -23.38 -33.36 -22.85
N GLY A 298 -24.32 -32.46 -22.53
CA GLY A 298 -25.60 -32.79 -21.90
C GLY A 298 -25.43 -33.55 -20.57
N LYS A 299 -26.20 -34.62 -20.36
CA LYS A 299 -26.17 -35.43 -19.14
C LYS A 299 -24.85 -36.20 -18.89
N ARG A 300 -23.84 -36.07 -19.76
CA ARG A 300 -22.51 -36.70 -19.61
C ARG A 300 -21.42 -35.73 -19.17
N GLN A 301 -21.77 -34.52 -18.74
CA GLN A 301 -20.78 -33.58 -18.22
C GLN A 301 -20.10 -34.14 -16.97
N LYS A 302 -18.80 -33.90 -16.87
CA LYS A 302 -17.95 -34.28 -15.74
C LYS A 302 -17.19 -33.05 -15.27
N ALA A 303 -17.03 -32.92 -13.96
CA ALA A 303 -16.18 -31.89 -13.40
C ALA A 303 -14.72 -32.24 -13.67
N VAL A 304 -13.95 -31.26 -14.14
CA VAL A 304 -12.50 -31.36 -14.36
C VAL A 304 -11.85 -30.24 -13.58
N VAL A 305 -10.83 -30.58 -12.80
CA VAL A 305 -10.08 -29.63 -11.98
C VAL A 305 -8.81 -29.23 -12.72
N ASN A 306 -8.57 -27.94 -12.88
CA ASN A 306 -7.27 -27.41 -13.25
C ASN A 306 -6.39 -27.38 -11.98
N PRO A 307 -5.36 -28.25 -11.87
CA PRO A 307 -4.54 -28.35 -10.67
C PRO A 307 -3.71 -27.09 -10.42
N VAL A 308 -3.44 -26.26 -11.44
CA VAL A 308 -2.66 -25.03 -11.28
C VAL A 308 -3.49 -23.92 -10.61
N LEU A 309 -4.79 -23.90 -10.86
CA LEU A 309 -5.74 -22.96 -10.25
C LEU A 309 -6.23 -23.43 -8.86
N CYS A 310 -6.20 -24.73 -8.59
CA CYS A 310 -6.71 -25.28 -7.34
C CYS A 310 -5.80 -24.93 -6.15
N LYS A 311 -6.31 -24.12 -5.20
CA LYS A 311 -5.60 -23.77 -3.96
C LYS A 311 -5.82 -24.75 -2.81
N GLY A 312 -6.46 -25.89 -3.06
CA GLY A 312 -6.58 -26.95 -2.06
C GLY A 312 -7.45 -26.62 -0.85
N CYS A 313 -8.43 -25.71 -0.97
CA CYS A 313 -9.27 -25.32 0.17
C CYS A 313 -10.31 -26.38 0.59
N GLY A 314 -10.61 -27.36 -0.28
CA GLY A 314 -11.53 -28.46 0.00
C GLY A 314 -13.03 -28.12 -0.03
N LEU A 315 -13.42 -26.87 -0.30
CA LEU A 315 -14.84 -26.48 -0.31
C LEU A 315 -15.68 -27.28 -1.31
N CYS A 316 -15.11 -27.61 -2.47
CA CYS A 316 -15.79 -28.41 -3.49
C CYS A 316 -16.04 -29.87 -3.07
N ASN A 317 -15.18 -30.45 -2.22
CA ASN A 317 -15.41 -31.78 -1.61
C ASN A 317 -16.65 -31.71 -0.71
N ALA A 318 -16.71 -30.73 0.19
CA ALA A 318 -17.79 -30.60 1.17
C ALA A 318 -19.19 -30.45 0.53
N VAL A 319 -19.29 -29.88 -0.68
CA VAL A 319 -20.57 -29.69 -1.38
C VAL A 319 -20.92 -30.82 -2.35
N CYS A 320 -20.05 -31.82 -2.54
CA CYS A 320 -20.28 -32.86 -3.53
C CYS A 320 -21.25 -33.93 -3.02
N PRO A 321 -22.46 -34.06 -3.59
CA PRO A 321 -23.47 -34.99 -3.06
C PRO A 321 -23.14 -36.47 -3.30
N THR A 322 -22.17 -36.74 -4.17
CA THR A 322 -21.74 -38.11 -4.54
C THR A 322 -20.35 -38.43 -4.02
N GLU A 323 -19.71 -37.48 -3.32
CA GLU A 323 -18.30 -37.50 -2.91
C GLU A 323 -17.35 -37.87 -4.06
N ALA A 324 -17.72 -37.46 -5.28
CA ALA A 324 -16.95 -37.73 -6.48
C ALA A 324 -15.71 -36.85 -6.61
N ILE A 325 -15.55 -35.83 -5.77
CA ILE A 325 -14.39 -34.94 -5.74
C ILE A 325 -13.79 -34.95 -4.35
N SER A 326 -12.49 -35.18 -4.25
CA SER A 326 -11.76 -35.26 -2.99
C SER A 326 -10.50 -34.40 -3.04
N LEU A 327 -10.09 -33.87 -1.89
CA LEU A 327 -8.84 -33.12 -1.75
C LEU A 327 -7.71 -34.12 -1.45
N LYS A 328 -6.66 -34.13 -2.27
CA LYS A 328 -5.46 -34.95 -2.00
C LYS A 328 -4.85 -34.54 -0.66
N HIS A 329 -4.42 -35.53 0.12
CA HIS A 329 -3.89 -35.40 1.49
C HIS A 329 -4.90 -34.97 2.57
N TYR A 330 -6.19 -34.79 2.21
CA TYR A 330 -7.28 -34.49 3.12
C TYR A 330 -8.57 -35.19 2.67
N ASN A 331 -8.47 -36.45 2.26
CA ASN A 331 -9.64 -37.21 1.81
C ASN A 331 -10.46 -37.72 3.02
N ASN A 332 -11.69 -38.14 2.76
CA ASN A 332 -12.62 -38.55 3.83
C ASN A 332 -12.04 -39.69 4.69
N GLN A 333 -11.31 -40.64 4.09
CA GLN A 333 -10.70 -41.75 4.82
C GLN A 333 -9.57 -41.26 5.74
N GLU A 334 -8.72 -40.35 5.27
CA GLU A 334 -7.65 -39.73 6.06
C GLU A 334 -8.23 -38.97 7.26
N ILE A 335 -9.23 -38.11 7.02
CA ILE A 335 -9.88 -37.32 8.07
C ILE A 335 -10.60 -38.22 9.09
N ILE A 336 -11.33 -39.24 8.64
CA ILE A 336 -11.99 -40.20 9.55
C ILE A 336 -10.94 -40.95 10.37
N SER A 337 -9.82 -41.36 9.77
CA SER A 337 -8.74 -42.02 10.49
C SER A 337 -8.11 -41.12 11.56
N GLU A 338 -7.96 -39.82 11.28
CA GLU A 338 -7.51 -38.83 12.28
C GLU A 338 -8.51 -38.68 13.43
N ILE A 339 -9.81 -38.61 13.12
CA ILE A 339 -10.89 -38.54 14.12
C ILE A 339 -10.87 -39.80 14.99
N ASP A 340 -10.83 -40.98 14.38
CA ASP A 340 -10.84 -42.26 15.09
C ASP A 340 -9.63 -42.37 16.02
N ALA A 341 -8.44 -41.99 15.55
CA ALA A 341 -7.22 -42.00 16.37
C ALA A 341 -7.25 -40.99 17.53
N ALA A 342 -7.95 -39.86 17.36
CA ALA A 342 -8.14 -38.88 18.42
C ALA A 342 -9.15 -39.37 19.48
N VAL A 343 -10.26 -39.97 19.04
CA VAL A 343 -11.34 -40.44 19.92
C VAL A 343 -10.99 -41.76 20.62
N SER A 344 -10.19 -42.63 20.00
CA SER A 344 -9.74 -43.90 20.59
C SER A 344 -8.84 -43.73 21.82
N LYS A 345 -8.38 -42.51 22.12
CA LYS A 345 -7.63 -42.18 23.35
C LYS A 345 -8.51 -41.61 24.47
N ILE A 346 -9.79 -41.34 24.17
CA ILE A 346 -10.76 -40.73 25.10
C ILE A 346 -11.73 -41.79 25.67
N LEU A 347 -11.83 -42.95 25.01
CA LEU A 347 -12.60 -44.13 25.45
C LEU A 347 -11.66 -45.21 26.02
#